data_AF-A0A9W6ADG6-F1
#
_entry.id   AF-A0A9W6ADG6-F1
#
_cell.length_a   1.000
_cell.length_b   1.000
_cell.length_c   1.000
_cell.angle_alpha   90.00
_cell.angle_beta   90.00
_cell.angle_gamma   90.00
#
_symmetry.space_group_name_H-M   'P 1'
#
loop_
_entity.id
_entity.type
_entity.pdbx_description
1 polymer ?
#
loop_
_entity_poly.entity_id
_entity_poly.type
_entity_poly.pdbx_seq_one_letter_code
_entity_poly.pdbx_strand_id
1 'polypeptide(L)'
;MEEQMRIMIMDQIHDTMRKFLNEADSAPIRILGDTPTKILDSKDYLKSISAFVEKVQESVRECRRNVQTRFLAVNIYPGRHSYFVLDLNNIHYNYDTAHNDVDPIPVYVLRLSRRPRIFRFKDQDEKLAIRLAEMHNGHGKDPLPLFDDFTKTVQYHSPRSLQS
;
A
#
# COMPACT_ATOMS: atom_id res chain seq x y z
N MET A 1 -3.01 13.69 21.18
CA MET A 1 -2.54 12.30 21.35
C MET A 1 -2.33 11.60 20.01
N GLU A 2 -3.27 11.69 19.06
CA GLU A 2 -3.14 11.07 17.73
C GLU A 2 -2.02 11.70 16.90
N GLU A 3 -1.87 13.02 16.92
CA GLU A 3 -0.78 13.72 16.22
C GLU A 3 0.61 13.32 16.75
N GLN A 4 0.79 13.26 18.07
CA GLN A 4 2.03 12.76 18.66
C GLN A 4 2.30 11.30 18.25
N MET A 5 1.26 10.47 18.17
CA MET A 5 1.40 9.09 17.69
C MET A 5 1.79 9.03 16.21
N ARG A 6 1.22 9.90 15.38
CA ARG A 6 1.58 10.06 13.96
C ARG A 6 3.06 10.42 13.81
N ILE A 7 3.54 11.45 14.50
CA ILE A 7 4.94 11.88 14.48
C ILE A 7 5.87 10.73 14.89
N MET A 8 5.59 10.11 16.05
CA MET A 8 6.40 8.98 16.53
C MET A 8 6.46 7.81 15.53
N ILE A 9 5.38 7.53 14.80
CA ILE A 9 5.36 6.50 13.76
C ILE A 9 6.23 6.94 12.59
N MET A 10 6.03 8.15 12.09
CA MET A 10 6.75 8.70 10.94
C MET A 10 8.27 8.70 11.15
N ASP A 11 8.72 9.06 12.35
CA ASP A 11 10.14 9.09 12.72
C ASP A 11 10.78 7.70 12.71
N GLN A 12 10.00 6.64 12.98
CA GLN A 12 10.50 5.27 13.07
C GLN A 12 10.45 4.49 11.74
N ILE A 13 9.68 4.95 10.74
CA ILE A 13 9.54 4.25 9.45
C ILE A 13 10.89 4.02 8.80
N HIS A 14 11.75 5.04 8.80
CA HIS A 14 13.06 4.97 8.17
C HIS A 14 13.88 3.80 8.73
N ASP A 15 14.00 3.70 10.05
CA ASP A 15 14.81 2.65 10.67
C ASP A 15 14.19 1.26 10.53
N THR A 16 12.86 1.16 10.57
CA THR A 16 12.15 -0.10 10.29
C THR A 16 12.42 -0.57 8.87
N MET A 17 12.32 0.31 7.89
CA MET A 17 12.58 -0.01 6.47
C MET A 17 14.05 -0.33 6.24
N ARG A 18 14.98 0.44 6.83
CA ARG A 18 16.43 0.19 6.71
C ARG A 18 16.80 -1.20 7.19
N LYS A 19 16.33 -1.60 8.38
CA LYS A 19 16.60 -2.94 8.94
C LYS A 19 16.09 -4.05 8.02
N PHE A 20 14.86 -3.91 7.53
CA PHE A 20 14.25 -4.86 6.62
C PHE A 20 14.99 -4.97 5.28
N LEU A 21 15.31 -3.83 4.66
CA LEU A 21 15.98 -3.78 3.36
C LEU A 21 17.45 -4.20 3.45
N ASN A 22 18.06 -4.31 4.63
CA ASN A 22 19.38 -4.92 4.76
C ASN A 22 19.34 -6.44 4.60
N GLU A 23 18.19 -7.06 4.89
CA GLU A 23 18.01 -8.52 4.87
C GLU A 23 17.25 -9.02 3.64
N ALA A 24 16.36 -8.20 3.08
CA ALA A 24 15.61 -8.55 1.88
C ALA A 24 16.54 -8.75 0.67
N ASP A 25 16.19 -9.60 -0.28
CA ASP A 25 16.89 -9.65 -1.56
C ASP A 25 16.36 -8.55 -2.51
N SER A 26 16.76 -8.56 -3.78
CA SER A 26 16.27 -7.62 -4.79
C SER A 26 15.01 -8.09 -5.52
N ALA A 27 14.39 -9.20 -5.10
CA ALA A 27 13.19 -9.73 -5.75
C ALA A 27 12.00 -8.77 -5.61
N PRO A 28 10.98 -8.88 -6.49
CA PRO A 28 9.74 -8.14 -6.33
C PRO A 28 9.08 -8.46 -4.99
N ILE A 29 8.71 -7.41 -4.24
CA ILE A 29 7.95 -7.55 -3.00
C ILE A 29 6.81 -6.54 -2.96
N ARG A 30 5.78 -6.87 -2.20
CA ARG A 30 4.61 -6.02 -1.98
C ARG A 30 4.52 -5.65 -0.52
N ILE A 31 4.54 -4.35 -0.22
CA ILE A 31 4.34 -3.83 1.13
C ILE A 31 2.86 -3.54 1.32
N LEU A 32 2.24 -4.21 2.28
CA LEU A 32 0.91 -3.88 2.79
C LEU A 32 1.07 -3.04 4.06
N GLY A 33 0.83 -1.74 3.96
CA GLY A 33 0.85 -0.85 5.12
C GLY A 33 -0.41 -1.01 5.96
N ASP A 34 -0.28 -1.48 7.20
CA ASP A 34 -1.36 -1.60 8.19
C ASP A 34 -1.34 -0.34 9.08
N THR A 35 -2.20 0.63 8.78
CA THR A 35 -2.17 1.99 9.33
C THR A 35 -3.37 2.25 10.23
N PRO A 36 -3.19 2.68 11.51
CA PRO A 36 -4.31 2.99 12.38
C PRO A 36 -5.18 4.11 11.77
N THR A 37 -6.47 3.86 11.51
CA THR A 37 -7.32 4.86 10.82
C THR A 37 -7.39 6.18 11.61
N LYS A 38 -7.36 6.10 12.94
CA LYS A 38 -7.43 7.26 13.85
C LYS A 38 -6.26 8.25 13.76
N ILE A 39 -5.13 7.88 13.15
CA ILE A 39 -4.01 8.80 12.93
C ILE A 39 -4.02 9.42 11.53
N LEU A 40 -5.07 9.14 10.76
CA LEU A 40 -5.31 9.73 9.46
C LEU A 40 -6.25 10.93 9.59
N ASP A 41 -6.05 11.94 8.74
CA ASP A 41 -6.98 13.06 8.60
C ASP A 41 -8.27 12.58 7.95
N SER A 42 -9.38 12.64 8.67
CA SER A 42 -10.70 12.24 8.16
C SER A 42 -11.27 13.19 7.12
N LYS A 43 -10.70 14.39 6.98
CA LYS A 43 -11.07 15.33 5.91
C LYS A 43 -10.36 15.01 4.60
N ASP A 44 -9.23 14.31 4.65
CA ASP A 44 -8.43 13.97 3.49
C ASP A 44 -7.58 12.71 3.75
N TYR A 45 -8.25 11.56 3.76
CA TYR A 45 -7.62 10.28 4.05
C TYR A 45 -6.50 9.95 3.06
N LEU A 46 -6.72 10.21 1.76
CA LEU A 46 -5.77 9.90 0.71
C LEU A 46 -4.48 10.70 0.89
N LYS A 47 -4.56 12.01 1.11
CA LYS A 47 -3.36 12.83 1.38
C LYS A 47 -2.67 12.39 2.66
N SER A 48 -3.43 12.13 3.72
CA SER A 48 -2.87 11.76 5.02
C SER A 48 -2.14 10.42 4.99
N ILE A 49 -2.65 9.42 4.26
CA ILE A 49 -1.99 8.12 4.11
C ILE A 49 -0.82 8.19 3.14
N SER A 50 -0.92 9.01 2.09
CA SER A 50 0.16 9.21 1.10
C SER A 50 1.45 9.70 1.75
N ALA A 51 1.36 10.55 2.78
CA ALA A 51 2.53 10.98 3.54
C ALA A 51 3.32 9.82 4.18
N PHE A 52 2.64 8.76 4.65
CA PHE A 52 3.33 7.57 5.15
C PHE A 52 4.00 6.79 4.01
N VAL A 53 3.33 6.69 2.86
CA VAL A 53 3.86 6.02 1.66
C VAL A 53 5.10 6.74 1.14
N GLU A 54 5.05 8.07 1.04
CA GLU A 54 6.19 8.92 0.67
C GLU A 54 7.38 8.66 1.59
N LYS A 55 7.15 8.58 2.90
CA LYS A 55 8.20 8.28 3.87
C LYS A 55 8.81 6.88 3.67
N VAL A 56 7.98 5.89 3.34
CA VAL A 56 8.46 4.54 2.99
C VAL A 56 9.28 4.58 1.70
N GLN A 57 8.82 5.26 0.66
CA GLN A 57 9.53 5.40 -0.61
C GLN A 57 10.86 6.14 -0.47
N GLU A 58 10.92 7.20 0.33
CA GLU A 58 12.16 7.90 0.71
C GLU A 58 13.15 6.93 1.36
N SER A 59 12.69 6.19 2.37
CA SER A 59 13.53 5.21 3.08
C SER A 59 14.06 4.13 2.13
N VAL A 60 13.24 3.67 1.18
CA VAL A 60 13.66 2.74 0.13
C VAL A 60 14.73 3.35 -0.76
N ARG A 61 14.54 4.58 -1.25
CA ARG A 61 15.52 5.27 -2.13
C ARG A 61 16.86 5.51 -1.43
N GLU A 62 16.83 5.87 -0.15
CA GLU A 62 18.03 6.10 0.66
C GLU A 62 18.81 4.80 0.90
N CYS A 63 18.11 3.68 1.13
CA CYS A 63 18.75 2.38 1.35
C CYS A 63 19.19 1.70 0.05
N ARG A 64 18.41 1.86 -1.03
CA ARG A 64 18.58 1.15 -2.31
C ARG A 64 18.14 2.02 -3.50
N ARG A 65 19.10 2.74 -4.10
CA ARG A 65 18.84 3.71 -5.17
C ARG A 65 18.18 3.15 -6.44
N ASN A 66 18.36 1.87 -6.72
CA ASN A 66 17.86 1.23 -7.95
C ASN A 66 16.51 0.54 -7.78
N VAL A 67 15.88 0.62 -6.59
CA VAL A 67 14.58 -0.01 -6.36
C VAL A 67 13.47 0.85 -6.96
N GLN A 68 12.72 0.28 -7.89
CA GLN A 68 11.51 0.92 -8.40
C GLN A 68 10.39 0.75 -7.37
N THR A 69 9.67 1.83 -7.06
CA THR A 69 8.49 1.77 -6.20
C THR A 69 7.23 2.14 -6.97
N ARG A 70 6.09 1.53 -6.63
CA ARG A 70 4.79 1.85 -7.23
C ARG A 70 3.68 1.82 -6.19
N PHE A 71 3.10 2.97 -5.93
CA PHE A 71 1.98 3.13 -5.01
C PHE A 71 0.68 2.72 -5.72
N LEU A 72 0.12 1.56 -5.35
CA LEU A 72 -0.96 0.92 -6.10
C LEU A 72 -2.35 1.26 -5.60
N ALA A 73 -2.57 1.15 -4.29
CA ALA A 73 -3.92 1.20 -3.76
C ALA A 73 -3.97 1.68 -2.31
N VAL A 74 -5.13 2.20 -1.93
CA VAL A 74 -5.49 2.62 -0.58
C VAL A 74 -6.92 2.17 -0.30
N ASN A 75 -7.10 1.49 0.84
CA ASN A 75 -8.43 1.15 1.37
C ASN A 75 -8.59 1.75 2.75
N ILE A 76 -9.55 2.66 2.90
CA ILE A 76 -9.91 3.26 4.19
C ILE A 76 -11.08 2.50 4.79
N TYR A 77 -10.94 2.00 6.01
CA TYR A 77 -12.01 1.30 6.70
C TYR A 77 -12.50 2.07 7.93
N PRO A 78 -13.82 2.06 8.20
CA PRO A 78 -14.36 2.53 9.46
C PRO A 78 -13.85 1.63 10.58
N GLY A 79 -13.22 2.21 11.59
CA GLY A 79 -12.70 1.47 12.73
C GLY A 79 -11.19 1.59 12.86
N ARG A 80 -10.52 0.44 13.06
CA ARG A 80 -9.18 0.44 13.67
C ARG A 80 -8.06 0.73 12.68
N HIS A 81 -8.07 0.13 11.49
CA HIS A 81 -6.96 0.18 10.55
C HIS A 81 -7.42 0.35 9.11
N SER A 82 -6.63 1.11 8.35
CA SER A 82 -6.72 1.36 6.92
C SER A 82 -5.41 0.94 6.27
N TYR A 83 -5.44 0.70 4.96
CA TYR A 83 -4.36 0.01 4.28
C TYR A 83 -3.87 0.77 3.06
N PHE A 84 -2.57 0.69 2.80
CA PHE A 84 -1.97 1.08 1.53
C PHE A 84 -1.16 -0.07 0.94
N VAL A 85 -1.00 -0.09 -0.38
CA VAL A 85 -0.19 -1.07 -1.09
C VAL A 85 0.91 -0.37 -1.88
N LEU A 86 2.16 -0.75 -1.61
CA LEU A 86 3.35 -0.26 -2.30
C LEU A 86 4.17 -1.44 -2.82
N ASP A 87 4.31 -1.53 -4.13
CA ASP A 87 5.18 -2.55 -4.75
C ASP A 87 6.61 -2.02 -4.86
N LEU A 88 7.57 -2.90 -4.59
CA LEU A 88 9.00 -2.69 -4.81
C LEU A 88 9.49 -3.69 -5.86
N ASN A 89 10.24 -3.22 -6.85
CA ASN A 89 10.82 -4.04 -7.93
C ASN A 89 9.83 -4.90 -8.73
N ASN A 90 8.53 -4.60 -8.68
CA ASN A 90 7.55 -5.17 -9.60
C ASN A 90 7.68 -4.50 -10.99
N ILE A 91 8.78 -4.80 -11.68
CA ILE A 91 9.15 -4.20 -12.98
C ILE A 91 8.25 -4.67 -14.13
N HIS A 92 7.58 -5.82 -13.97
CA HIS A 92 6.68 -6.40 -14.96
C HIS A 92 5.23 -5.95 -14.81
N TYR A 93 4.93 -5.12 -13.81
CA TYR A 93 3.60 -4.53 -13.64
C TYR A 93 3.15 -3.80 -14.91
N ASN A 94 2.01 -4.21 -15.44
CA ASN A 94 1.35 -3.56 -16.57
C ASN A 94 -0.03 -3.05 -16.13
N TYR A 95 -0.19 -1.72 -16.07
CA TYR A 95 -1.43 -1.08 -15.63
C TYR A 95 -2.63 -1.49 -16.48
N ASP A 96 -2.46 -1.67 -17.79
CA ASP A 96 -3.58 -1.95 -18.72
C ASP A 96 -4.17 -3.35 -18.48
N THR A 97 -3.31 -4.31 -18.14
CA THR A 97 -3.71 -5.70 -17.89
C THR A 97 -3.85 -6.04 -16.41
N ALA A 98 -3.59 -5.11 -15.49
CA ALA A 98 -3.54 -5.35 -14.04
C ALA A 98 -4.84 -5.91 -13.43
N HIS A 99 -5.98 -5.76 -14.10
CA HIS A 99 -7.27 -6.35 -13.71
C HIS A 99 -7.37 -7.87 -13.92
N ASN A 100 -6.43 -8.46 -14.67
CA ASN A 100 -6.32 -9.92 -14.87
C ASN A 100 -5.07 -10.50 -14.18
N ASP A 101 -4.24 -9.63 -13.58
CA ASP A 101 -2.99 -10.05 -12.93
C ASP A 101 -3.27 -10.48 -11.49
N VAL A 102 -3.31 -11.79 -11.29
CA VAL A 102 -3.45 -12.43 -9.98
C VAL A 102 -2.17 -13.12 -9.54
N ASP A 103 -1.04 -12.82 -10.19
CA ASP A 103 0.23 -13.47 -9.88
C ASP A 103 0.68 -13.09 -8.47
N PRO A 104 0.99 -14.09 -7.61
CA PRO A 104 1.35 -13.82 -6.23
C PRO A 104 2.73 -13.17 -6.14
N ILE A 105 2.80 -12.01 -5.48
CA ILE A 105 4.05 -11.34 -5.12
C ILE A 105 4.24 -11.47 -3.60
N PRO A 106 5.44 -11.80 -3.10
CA PRO A 106 5.70 -11.90 -1.67
C PRO A 106 5.25 -10.65 -0.89
N VAL A 107 4.23 -10.81 -0.04
CA VAL A 107 3.68 -9.72 0.77
C VAL A 107 4.41 -9.59 2.12
N TYR A 108 4.78 -8.36 2.46
CA TYR A 108 5.29 -7.96 3.76
C TYR A 108 4.36 -6.92 4.37
N VAL A 109 3.89 -7.16 5.59
CA VAL A 109 3.01 -6.22 6.29
C VAL A 109 3.87 -5.23 7.06
N LEU A 110 3.81 -3.95 6.69
CA LEU A 110 4.34 -2.85 7.49
C LEU A 110 3.26 -2.40 8.47
N ARG A 111 3.30 -2.93 9.69
CA ARG A 111 2.39 -2.52 10.76
C ARG A 111 2.85 -1.21 11.37
N LEU A 112 2.11 -0.14 11.09
CA LEU A 112 2.33 1.17 11.68
C LEU A 112 1.68 1.22 13.07
N SER A 113 2.51 1.28 14.10
CA SER A 113 2.08 1.36 15.48
C SER A 113 3.12 2.13 16.28
N ARG A 114 2.93 2.29 17.60
CA ARG A 114 3.95 2.94 18.45
C ARG A 114 5.36 2.37 18.28
N ARG A 115 5.48 1.10 17.86
CA ARG A 115 6.73 0.45 17.43
C ARG A 115 6.49 -0.20 16.08
N PRO A 116 6.77 0.49 14.96
CA PRO A 116 6.54 -0.08 13.63
C PRO A 116 7.35 -1.35 13.41
N ARG A 117 6.74 -2.32 12.72
CA ARG A 117 7.37 -3.60 12.39
C ARG A 117 6.97 -4.00 10.99
N ILE A 118 7.88 -4.69 10.31
CA ILE A 118 7.62 -5.29 9.02
C ILE A 118 7.92 -6.79 9.09
N PHE A 119 7.05 -7.60 8.55
CA PHE A 119 7.16 -9.06 8.58
C PHE A 119 6.50 -9.69 7.37
N ARG A 120 7.00 -10.85 6.95
CA ARG A 120 6.45 -11.64 5.85
C ARG A 120 5.07 -12.17 6.21
N PHE A 121 4.10 -12.06 5.31
CA PHE A 121 2.77 -12.66 5.51
C PHE A 121 2.29 -13.42 4.26
N LYS A 122 2.64 -14.71 4.19
CA LYS A 122 2.42 -15.56 3.00
C LYS A 122 0.95 -15.69 2.61
N ASP A 123 0.05 -15.76 3.58
CA ASP A 123 -1.39 -15.89 3.33
C ASP A 123 -2.01 -14.71 2.57
N GLN A 124 -1.27 -13.59 2.44
CA GLN A 124 -1.70 -12.42 1.69
C GLN A 124 -1.19 -12.37 0.26
N ASP A 125 -0.26 -13.23 -0.17
CA ASP A 125 0.34 -13.14 -1.50
C ASP A 125 -0.73 -13.21 -2.60
N GLU A 126 -1.53 -14.28 -2.56
CA GLU A 126 -2.60 -14.52 -3.52
C GLU A 126 -3.81 -13.62 -3.23
N LYS A 127 -4.21 -13.49 -1.96
CA LYS A 127 -5.40 -12.70 -1.58
C LYS A 127 -5.28 -11.24 -1.98
N LEU A 128 -4.09 -10.65 -1.79
CA LEU A 128 -3.86 -9.25 -2.14
C LEU A 128 -3.72 -9.06 -3.65
N ALA A 129 -3.15 -10.03 -4.37
CA ALA A 129 -3.10 -10.00 -5.84
C ALA A 129 -4.52 -10.03 -6.43
N ILE A 130 -5.37 -10.97 -6.01
CA ILE A 130 -6.78 -11.05 -6.41
C ILE A 130 -7.50 -9.73 -6.08
N ARG A 131 -7.31 -9.19 -4.87
CA ARG A 131 -7.97 -7.94 -4.48
C ARG A 131 -7.55 -6.75 -5.34
N LEU A 132 -6.27 -6.63 -5.68
CA LEU A 132 -5.79 -5.56 -6.56
C LEU A 132 -6.33 -5.70 -7.98
N ALA A 133 -6.44 -6.92 -8.50
CA ALA A 133 -7.06 -7.18 -9.79
C ALA A 133 -8.55 -6.76 -9.78
N GLU A 134 -9.30 -7.09 -8.73
CA GLU A 134 -10.68 -6.63 -8.53
C GLU A 134 -10.79 -5.10 -8.49
N MET A 135 -9.89 -4.44 -7.75
CA MET A 135 -9.86 -2.97 -7.68
C MET A 135 -9.56 -2.36 -9.06
N HIS A 136 -8.56 -2.88 -9.78
CA HIS A 136 -8.24 -2.46 -11.13
C HIS A 136 -9.42 -2.65 -12.09
N ASN A 137 -10.15 -3.76 -11.95
CA ASN A 137 -11.37 -3.97 -12.71
C ASN A 137 -12.39 -2.90 -12.37
N GLY A 138 -12.75 -2.72 -11.09
CA GLY A 138 -13.80 -1.80 -10.63
C GLY A 138 -13.55 -0.33 -10.96
N HIS A 139 -12.32 0.14 -10.73
CA HIS A 139 -11.92 1.53 -10.97
C HIS A 139 -11.72 1.89 -12.45
N GLY A 140 -11.81 0.92 -13.38
CA GLY A 140 -11.64 1.22 -14.79
C GLY A 140 -10.26 1.82 -15.08
N LYS A 141 -10.22 3.07 -15.56
CA LYS A 141 -8.98 3.77 -15.95
C LYS A 141 -8.54 4.85 -14.95
N ASP A 142 -9.05 4.82 -13.72
CA ASP A 142 -8.64 5.79 -12.69
C ASP A 142 -7.12 5.73 -12.44
N PRO A 143 -6.45 6.89 -12.24
CA PRO A 143 -5.02 6.90 -11.98
C PRO A 143 -4.68 6.21 -10.65
N LEU A 144 -3.43 5.74 -10.54
CA LEU A 144 -2.90 5.24 -9.28
C LEU A 144 -2.63 6.40 -8.29
N PRO A 145 -2.74 6.16 -6.96
CA PRO A 145 -3.25 4.93 -6.35
C PRO A 145 -4.77 4.81 -6.51
N LEU A 146 -5.25 3.57 -6.67
CA LEU A 146 -6.68 3.28 -6.56
C LEU A 146 -7.15 3.53 -5.12
N PHE A 147 -8.33 4.11 -4.93
CA PHE A 147 -8.76 4.59 -3.63
C PHE A 147 -10.20 4.17 -3.31
N ASP A 148 -10.33 3.26 -2.35
CA ASP A 148 -11.61 2.86 -1.76
C ASP A 148 -11.78 3.49 -0.37
N ASP A 149 -12.83 4.29 -0.18
CA ASP A 149 -13.24 4.82 1.13
C ASP A 149 -14.48 4.10 1.66
N PHE A 150 -14.27 3.04 2.45
CA PHE A 150 -15.34 2.25 3.07
C PHE A 150 -15.98 2.93 4.29
N THR A 151 -15.56 4.15 4.66
CA THR A 151 -16.37 4.97 5.58
C THR A 151 -17.68 5.42 4.92
N LYS A 152 -17.75 5.29 3.60
CA LYS A 152 -18.91 5.54 2.74
C LYS A 152 -19.18 4.29 1.89
N THR A 153 -20.29 4.30 1.14
CA THR A 153 -20.54 3.27 0.14
C THR A 153 -19.62 3.47 -1.06
N VAL A 154 -18.77 2.49 -1.33
CA VAL A 154 -17.94 2.44 -2.54
C VAL A 154 -18.81 1.96 -3.71
N GLN A 155 -18.79 2.69 -4.82
CA GLN A 155 -19.48 2.33 -6.06
C GLN A 155 -18.52 2.45 -7.24
N TYR A 156 -18.46 1.39 -8.05
CA TYR A 156 -17.67 1.35 -9.26
C TYR A 156 -18.54 1.72 -10.46
N HIS A 157 -18.19 2.81 -11.14
CA HIS A 157 -19.02 3.37 -12.22
C HIS A 157 -18.63 2.88 -13.63
N SER A 158 -17.41 2.35 -13.82
CA SER A 158 -16.95 1.92 -15.14
C SER A 158 -15.96 0.76 -15.10
N PRO A 159 -16.41 -0.44 -14.66
CA PRO A 159 -15.53 -1.60 -14.59
C PRO A 159 -14.91 -1.96 -15.96
N ARG A 160 -13.64 -2.35 -16.00
CA ARG A 160 -12.95 -2.74 -17.26
C ARG A 160 -13.63 -3.90 -17.96
N SER A 161 -14.12 -4.88 -17.19
CA SER A 161 -14.86 -6.03 -17.71
C SER A 161 -16.17 -5.67 -18.42
N LEU A 162 -16.67 -4.44 -18.23
CA LEU A 162 -17.90 -3.93 -18.87
C LEU A 162 -17.61 -2.98 -20.04
N GLN A 163 -16.34 -2.64 -20.30
CA GLN A 163 -15.95 -1.82 -21.44
C GLN A 163 -15.83 -2.73 -22.67
N SER A 164 -16.93 -2.85 -23.43
CA SER A 164 -17.01 -3.55 -24.72
C SER A 164 -16.26 -2.83 -25.82
#